data_AF-A0A1V8V0I5-F1
#
_entry.id   AF-A0A1V8V0I5-F1
#
_cell.length_a   1.000
_cell.length_b   1.000
_cell.length_c   1.000
_cell.angle_alpha   90.00
_cell.angle_beta   90.00
_cell.angle_gamma   90.00
#
_symmetry.space_group_name_H-M   'P 1'
#
loop_
_entity.id
_entity.type
_entity.pdbx_description
1 polymer ?
#
loop_
_entity_poly.entity_id
_entity_poly.type
_entity_poly.pdbx_seq_one_letter_code
_entity_poly.pdbx_strand_id
1 'polypeptide(L)'
;MHYTTFLLPLLTATLSFTAAAQDTTVQVILSDSAAELGSQTRFIEDFRQTKKPTGSTGPFQTVALRLGEGVKNKALRCKILDSRNNPIVVTRGENVDTTFADGGEAKEWVLRDGRQKVKTIICDPAFVKAAAPVAESGEALDLDIRVTLSDGNLATQTAFRAARLERERQNPVGSSGPYNSVTLSVGKDVKNQGLRCQVLDLQGDVIEVARGENEDVTFADGGKGAWAFLEPVSSEVGSIVCDPGFAVA
;
A
#
# COMPACT_ATOMS: atom_id res chain seq x y z
N MET A 1 -25.42 48.64 76.97
CA MET A 1 -24.87 47.36 76.47
C MET A 1 -25.83 46.83 75.43
N HIS A 2 -25.48 46.90 74.15
CA HIS A 2 -26.21 46.23 73.06
C HIS A 2 -25.17 45.63 72.11
N TYR A 3 -25.13 44.30 72.06
CA TYR A 3 -24.34 43.54 71.09
C TYR A 3 -25.30 42.98 70.05
N THR A 4 -25.16 43.44 68.80
CA THR A 4 -25.94 42.97 67.65
C THR A 4 -25.15 41.86 66.97
N THR A 5 -25.63 40.62 67.07
CA THR A 5 -25.03 39.44 66.43
C THR A 5 -25.62 39.29 65.02
N PHE A 6 -24.81 39.46 63.97
CA PHE A 6 -25.19 39.13 62.60
C PHE A 6 -24.88 37.65 62.31
N LEU A 7 -25.93 36.86 62.04
CA LEU A 7 -25.84 35.51 61.50
C LEU A 7 -25.60 35.57 59.98
N LEU A 8 -24.48 35.01 59.52
CA LEU A 8 -24.23 34.77 58.09
C LEU A 8 -24.91 33.45 57.65
N PRO A 9 -25.70 33.44 56.56
CA PRO A 9 -26.19 32.20 55.96
C PRO A 9 -25.08 31.53 55.13
N LEU A 10 -24.81 30.24 55.40
CA LEU A 10 -24.00 29.39 54.51
C LEU A 10 -24.79 29.11 53.22
N LEU A 11 -24.34 29.65 52.09
CA LEU A 11 -24.72 29.14 50.78
C LEU A 11 -24.04 27.78 50.56
N THR A 12 -24.83 26.71 50.51
CA THR A 12 -24.36 25.40 50.04
C THR A 12 -24.39 25.39 48.52
N ALA A 13 -23.23 25.51 47.90
CA ALA A 13 -23.07 25.34 46.45
C ALA A 13 -23.22 23.86 46.10
N THR A 14 -24.37 23.49 45.53
CA THR A 14 -24.57 22.17 44.92
C THR A 14 -23.83 22.13 43.57
N LEU A 15 -22.61 21.61 43.58
CA LEU A 15 -21.88 21.27 42.36
C LEU A 15 -22.57 20.06 41.70
N SER A 16 -23.36 20.32 40.67
CA SER A 16 -23.88 19.27 39.78
C SER A 16 -22.74 18.82 38.88
N PHE A 17 -22.10 17.71 39.22
CA PHE A 17 -21.16 17.03 38.32
C PHE A 17 -21.97 16.35 37.21
N THR A 18 -22.07 17.01 36.05
CA THR A 18 -22.41 16.32 34.81
C THR A 18 -21.24 15.39 34.49
N ALA A 19 -21.46 14.08 34.59
CA ALA A 19 -20.49 13.11 34.12
C ALA A 19 -20.33 13.30 32.61
N ALA A 20 -19.19 13.84 32.18
CA ALA A 20 -18.85 13.91 30.77
C ALA A 20 -18.91 12.49 30.20
N ALA A 21 -19.78 12.26 29.20
CA ALA A 21 -19.81 11.00 28.49
C ALA A 21 -18.42 10.76 27.89
N GLN A 22 -17.75 9.69 28.31
CA GLN A 22 -16.41 9.40 27.82
C GLN A 22 -16.48 9.11 26.32
N ASP A 23 -15.63 9.76 25.53
CA ASP A 23 -15.55 9.53 24.09
C ASP A 23 -14.91 8.16 23.81
N THR A 24 -15.73 7.15 23.55
CA THR A 24 -15.27 5.78 23.20
C THR A 24 -15.14 5.59 21.69
N THR A 25 -14.99 6.67 20.91
CA THR A 25 -14.96 6.58 19.45
C THR A 25 -13.67 5.93 18.96
N VAL A 26 -13.79 4.90 18.13
CA VAL A 26 -12.69 4.38 17.31
C VAL A 26 -12.97 4.73 15.87
N GLN A 27 -12.11 5.51 15.23
CA GLN A 27 -12.34 5.99 13.87
C GLN A 27 -11.09 5.85 13.00
N VAL A 28 -11.25 5.21 11.85
CA VAL A 28 -10.25 5.24 10.78
C VAL A 28 -10.63 6.33 9.79
N ILE A 29 -9.69 7.22 9.54
CA ILE A 29 -9.82 8.35 8.62
C ILE A 29 -8.85 8.11 7.46
N LEU A 30 -9.37 8.13 6.24
CA LEU A 30 -8.57 8.10 5.02
C LEU A 30 -8.71 9.47 4.35
N SER A 31 -7.61 10.01 3.84
CA SER A 31 -7.61 11.35 3.23
C SER A 31 -6.67 11.45 2.03
N ASP A 32 -7.04 12.33 1.12
CA ASP A 32 -6.18 12.90 0.08
C ASP A 32 -6.51 14.38 -0.03
N SER A 33 -5.72 15.21 0.64
CA SER A 33 -5.93 16.67 0.71
C SER A 33 -5.83 17.33 -0.66
N ALA A 34 -5.00 16.82 -1.56
CA ALA A 34 -4.86 17.37 -2.90
C ALA A 34 -6.08 17.08 -3.80
N ALA A 35 -6.91 16.11 -3.43
CA ALA A 35 -8.14 15.75 -4.13
C ALA A 35 -9.41 16.11 -3.33
N GLU A 36 -9.27 16.79 -2.18
CA GLU A 36 -10.38 17.07 -1.23
C GLU A 36 -11.20 15.81 -0.91
N LEU A 37 -10.55 14.64 -0.90
CA LEU A 37 -11.21 13.35 -0.72
C LEU A 37 -10.98 12.84 0.69
N GLY A 38 -12.05 12.39 1.34
CA GLY A 38 -12.00 11.83 2.68
C GLY A 38 -12.96 10.67 2.88
N SER A 39 -12.59 9.74 3.77
CA SER A 39 -13.48 8.70 4.28
C SER A 39 -13.29 8.54 5.78
N GLN A 40 -14.39 8.39 6.50
CA GLN A 40 -14.38 8.14 7.93
C GLN A 40 -15.19 6.88 8.24
N THR A 41 -14.54 5.90 8.87
CA THR A 41 -15.15 4.60 9.17
C THR A 41 -15.01 4.33 10.65
N ARG A 42 -16.14 4.09 11.33
CA ARG A 42 -16.17 3.86 12.79
C ARG A 42 -16.04 2.38 13.13
N PHE A 43 -15.39 2.10 14.25
CA PHE A 43 -15.12 0.76 14.78
C PHE A 43 -15.47 0.70 16.28
N ILE A 44 -15.36 -0.51 16.83
CA ILE A 44 -15.53 -0.84 18.25
C ILE A 44 -14.21 -1.46 18.71
N GLU A 45 -13.76 -1.11 19.91
CA GLU A 45 -12.41 -1.46 20.38
C GLU A 45 -12.19 -2.93 20.75
N ASP A 46 -13.23 -3.68 21.13
CA ASP A 46 -13.07 -5.01 21.77
C ASP A 46 -13.05 -6.19 20.79
N PHE A 47 -13.33 -5.96 19.51
CA PHE A 47 -13.53 -7.03 18.55
C PHE A 47 -12.84 -6.77 17.21
N ARG A 48 -12.39 -7.86 16.57
CA ARG A 48 -12.00 -7.81 15.17
C ARG A 48 -13.19 -7.38 14.31
N GLN A 49 -12.99 -6.32 13.54
CA GLN A 49 -14.00 -5.78 12.64
C GLN A 49 -13.39 -5.52 11.27
N THR A 50 -14.12 -5.93 10.23
CA THR A 50 -13.76 -5.72 8.84
C THR A 50 -14.82 -4.86 8.19
N LYS A 51 -14.44 -3.69 7.65
CA LYS A 51 -15.36 -2.74 7.03
C LYS A 51 -14.78 -2.19 5.72
N LYS A 52 -15.66 -1.71 4.84
CA LYS A 52 -15.24 -0.91 3.69
C LYS A 52 -15.16 0.57 4.10
N PRO A 53 -14.30 1.38 3.46
CA PRO A 53 -14.36 2.83 3.60
C PRO A 53 -15.76 3.38 3.32
N THR A 54 -16.25 4.29 4.17
CA THR A 54 -17.52 5.00 3.95
C THR A 54 -17.39 6.05 2.85
N GLY A 55 -18.33 6.09 1.90
CA GLY A 55 -18.45 7.17 0.90
C GLY A 55 -17.53 7.06 -0.32
N SER A 56 -16.26 6.69 -0.15
CA SER A 56 -15.31 6.51 -1.26
C SER A 56 -14.26 5.46 -0.93
N THR A 57 -13.81 4.71 -1.95
CA THR A 57 -12.68 3.77 -1.85
C THR A 57 -11.34 4.41 -2.22
N GLY A 58 -11.29 5.73 -2.41
CA GLY A 58 -10.07 6.46 -2.76
C GLY A 58 -9.94 6.78 -4.26
N PRO A 59 -8.74 7.12 -4.74
CA PRO A 59 -7.46 6.88 -4.06
C PRO A 59 -7.19 7.81 -2.86
N PHE A 60 -6.51 7.30 -1.84
CA PHE A 60 -6.14 8.04 -0.63
C PHE A 60 -4.61 8.10 -0.51
N GLN A 61 -4.11 9.18 0.09
CA GLN A 61 -2.67 9.38 0.34
C GLN A 61 -2.28 9.06 1.78
N THR A 62 -3.20 9.26 2.73
CA THR A 62 -2.93 9.09 4.15
C THR A 62 -4.03 8.32 4.87
N VAL A 63 -3.68 7.76 6.03
CA VAL A 63 -4.59 7.07 6.94
C VAL A 63 -4.29 7.43 8.40
N ALA A 64 -5.32 7.67 9.20
CA ALA A 64 -5.21 7.86 10.63
C ALA A 64 -6.18 6.94 11.36
N LEU A 65 -5.74 6.39 12.49
CA LEU A 65 -6.64 5.88 13.51
C LEU A 65 -6.78 6.97 14.57
N ARG A 66 -8.00 7.31 14.97
CA ARG A 66 -8.27 8.20 16.10
C ARG A 66 -9.03 7.43 17.17
N LEU A 67 -8.50 7.47 18.40
CA LEU A 67 -9.12 6.87 19.57
C LEU A 67 -9.57 7.99 20.50
N GLY A 68 -10.86 8.01 20.80
CA GLY A 68 -11.41 8.92 21.81
C GLY A 68 -10.84 8.66 23.19
N GLU A 69 -10.92 9.63 24.09
CA GLU A 69 -10.33 9.57 25.44
C GLU A 69 -10.80 8.36 26.25
N GLY A 70 -12.05 7.93 26.07
CA GLY A 70 -12.68 6.79 26.75
C GLY A 70 -12.31 5.41 26.21
N VAL A 71 -11.63 5.31 25.06
CA VAL A 71 -11.16 4.03 24.52
C VAL A 71 -10.13 3.42 25.48
N LYS A 72 -10.37 2.21 25.99
CA LYS A 72 -9.47 1.52 26.93
C LYS A 72 -8.22 1.00 26.23
N ASN A 73 -8.38 0.41 25.05
CA ASN A 73 -7.28 -0.14 24.29
C ASN A 73 -6.59 0.94 23.44
N LYS A 74 -5.75 1.77 24.07
CA LYS A 74 -4.94 2.78 23.36
C LYS A 74 -3.89 2.18 22.41
N ALA A 75 -3.62 0.88 22.54
CA ALA A 75 -2.71 0.14 21.67
C ALA A 75 -3.42 -0.48 20.45
N LEU A 76 -4.72 -0.26 20.27
CA LEU A 76 -5.50 -0.79 19.15
C LEU A 76 -4.84 -0.45 17.81
N ARG A 77 -4.80 -1.45 16.93
CA ARG A 77 -4.25 -1.28 15.58
C ARG A 77 -5.26 -1.68 14.53
N CYS A 78 -5.11 -1.05 13.37
CA CYS A 78 -5.85 -1.39 12.17
C CYS A 78 -4.90 -1.65 11.02
N LYS A 79 -5.37 -2.31 9.96
CA LYS A 79 -4.68 -2.44 8.68
C LYS A 79 -5.66 -2.14 7.56
N ILE A 80 -5.13 -1.67 6.45
CA ILE A 80 -5.90 -1.39 5.25
C ILE A 80 -5.43 -2.31 4.12
N LEU A 81 -6.38 -2.75 3.30
CA LEU A 81 -6.14 -3.62 2.15
C LEU A 81 -6.49 -2.93 0.84
N ASP A 82 -5.69 -3.19 -0.18
CA ASP A 82 -5.91 -2.73 -1.55
C ASP A 82 -7.09 -3.46 -2.24
N SER A 83 -7.37 -3.11 -3.50
CA SER A 83 -8.40 -3.77 -4.31
C SER A 83 -8.19 -5.28 -4.49
N ARG A 84 -6.95 -5.74 -4.35
CA ARG A 84 -6.50 -7.14 -4.47
C ARG A 84 -6.39 -7.86 -3.12
N ASN A 85 -6.85 -7.22 -2.02
CA ASN A 85 -6.76 -7.70 -0.64
C ASN A 85 -5.32 -7.80 -0.06
N ASN A 86 -4.32 -7.16 -0.67
CA ASN A 86 -2.98 -7.07 -0.07
C ASN A 86 -2.95 -5.99 1.02
N PRO A 87 -2.23 -6.20 2.13
CA PRO A 87 -1.96 -5.15 3.09
C PRO A 87 -1.23 -3.98 2.44
N ILE A 88 -1.72 -2.77 2.66
CA ILE A 88 -1.05 -1.55 2.25
C ILE A 88 -0.03 -1.18 3.33
N VAL A 89 1.21 -0.94 2.92
CA VAL A 89 2.28 -0.49 3.80
C VAL A 89 2.12 1.01 4.05
N VAL A 90 2.22 1.40 5.30
CA VAL A 90 2.07 2.77 5.75
C VAL A 90 3.30 3.22 6.52
N THR A 91 3.60 4.52 6.44
CA THR A 91 4.77 5.12 7.07
C THR A 91 4.41 6.31 7.94
N ARG A 92 5.14 6.50 9.04
CA ARG A 92 5.01 7.67 9.91
C ARG A 92 6.37 7.99 10.52
N GLY A 93 7.02 9.02 9.99
CA GLY A 93 8.45 9.25 10.26
C GLY A 93 9.26 8.05 9.75
N GLU A 94 10.12 7.50 10.61
CA GLU A 94 10.93 6.31 10.31
C GLU A 94 10.16 4.99 10.49
N ASN A 95 8.94 5.01 11.04
CA ASN A 95 8.15 3.80 11.22
C ASN A 95 7.54 3.36 9.89
N VAL A 96 7.74 2.10 9.51
CA VAL A 96 7.12 1.43 8.36
C VAL A 96 6.39 0.19 8.88
N ASP A 97 5.10 0.05 8.57
CA ASP A 97 4.28 -1.05 9.09
C ASP A 97 3.11 -1.36 8.13
N THR A 98 2.53 -2.55 8.24
CA THR A 98 1.26 -2.92 7.56
C THR A 98 0.05 -2.74 8.46
N THR A 99 0.28 -2.52 9.74
CA THR A 99 -0.68 -2.15 10.76
C THR A 99 -0.37 -0.75 11.28
N PHE A 100 -1.37 0.02 11.64
CA PHE A 100 -1.21 1.36 12.17
C PHE A 100 -2.02 1.54 13.44
N ALA A 101 -1.46 2.28 14.38
CA ALA A 101 -2.14 2.73 15.59
C ALA A 101 -2.37 4.25 15.52
N ASP A 102 -3.14 4.75 16.48
CA ASP A 102 -3.35 6.19 16.68
C ASP A 102 -2.02 6.91 16.92
N GLY A 103 -1.23 6.38 17.86
CA GLY A 103 0.15 6.81 18.11
C GLY A 103 0.30 8.20 18.72
N GLY A 104 -0.75 8.72 19.36
CA GLY A 104 -0.72 10.02 20.03
C GLY A 104 -0.85 11.17 19.04
N GLU A 105 -0.14 12.28 19.27
CA GLU A 105 -0.24 13.52 18.48
C GLU A 105 -0.56 13.26 17.00
N ALA A 106 -1.72 13.79 16.57
CA ALA A 106 -2.51 13.41 15.40
C ALA A 106 -1.79 13.57 14.04
N LYS A 107 -0.72 12.82 13.82
CA LYS A 107 0.00 12.74 12.55
C LYS A 107 -0.54 11.56 11.77
N GLU A 108 -1.00 11.81 10.56
CA GLU A 108 -1.49 10.75 9.69
C GLU A 108 -0.33 9.82 9.30
N TRP A 109 -0.63 8.55 9.06
CA TRP A 109 0.30 7.67 8.35
C TRP A 109 0.18 7.93 6.85
N VAL A 110 1.30 7.92 6.15
CA VAL A 110 1.36 8.05 4.69
C VAL A 110 1.33 6.66 4.06
N LEU A 111 0.56 6.48 3.00
CA LEU A 111 0.63 5.23 2.23
C LEU A 111 1.95 5.21 1.45
N ARG A 112 2.79 4.21 1.73
CA ARG A 112 4.19 4.18 1.28
C ARG A 112 4.33 4.32 -0.23
N ASP A 113 3.50 3.60 -0.97
CA ASP A 113 3.56 3.53 -2.44
C ASP A 113 2.68 4.62 -3.09
N GLY A 114 2.38 5.70 -2.37
CA GLY A 114 1.59 6.84 -2.85
C GLY A 114 0.08 6.65 -2.77
N ARG A 115 -0.64 7.41 -3.61
CA ARG A 115 -2.11 7.42 -3.67
C ARG A 115 -2.66 6.04 -4.07
N GLN A 116 -3.44 5.41 -3.20
CA GLN A 116 -3.96 4.05 -3.44
C GLN A 116 -5.43 3.90 -3.06
N LYS A 117 -6.13 3.00 -3.77
CA LYS A 117 -7.50 2.62 -3.42
C LYS A 117 -7.50 1.69 -2.22
N VAL A 118 -8.36 1.98 -1.25
CA VAL A 118 -8.59 1.12 -0.08
C VAL A 118 -9.91 0.38 -0.28
N LYS A 119 -9.85 -0.95 -0.31
CA LYS A 119 -11.04 -1.80 -0.41
C LYS A 119 -11.58 -2.18 0.96
N THR A 120 -10.68 -2.40 1.92
CA THR A 120 -11.03 -2.99 3.20
C THR A 120 -10.17 -2.42 4.30
N ILE A 121 -10.80 -2.15 5.45
CA ILE A 121 -10.18 -1.71 6.69
C ILE A 121 -10.47 -2.81 7.72
N ILE A 122 -9.45 -3.28 8.40
CA ILE A 122 -9.58 -4.29 9.47
C ILE A 122 -8.98 -3.68 10.74
N CYS A 123 -9.77 -3.57 11.80
CA CYS A 123 -9.27 -3.25 13.14
C CYS A 123 -9.41 -4.49 14.01
N ASP A 124 -8.36 -4.86 14.73
CA ASP A 124 -8.31 -6.09 15.50
C ASP A 124 -7.46 -5.87 16.76
N PRO A 125 -7.99 -6.11 17.97
CA PRO A 125 -7.21 -6.01 19.22
C PRO A 125 -6.00 -6.95 19.26
N ALA A 126 -6.05 -8.05 18.51
CA ALA A 126 -4.94 -8.99 18.39
C ALA A 126 -3.82 -8.51 17.45
N PHE A 127 -4.03 -7.41 16.71
CA PHE A 127 -2.95 -6.81 15.93
C PHE A 127 -1.92 -6.19 16.85
N VAL A 128 -0.76 -6.81 16.88
CA VAL A 128 0.47 -6.21 17.41
C VAL A 128 1.10 -5.32 16.34
N LYS A 129 2.06 -4.48 16.73
CA LYS A 129 2.97 -3.85 15.76
C LYS A 129 3.50 -4.98 14.90
N ALA A 130 3.08 -5.06 13.64
CA ALA A 130 3.69 -6.03 12.77
C ALA A 130 5.15 -5.64 12.74
N ALA A 131 6.05 -6.60 12.97
CA ALA A 131 7.40 -6.39 12.48
C ALA A 131 7.21 -5.96 11.03
N ALA A 132 7.76 -4.81 10.66
CA ALA A 132 8.00 -4.55 9.25
C ALA A 132 8.52 -5.86 8.63
N PRO A 133 8.23 -6.20 7.36
CA PRO A 133 9.23 -7.01 6.66
C PRO A 133 10.55 -6.34 7.00
N VAL A 134 11.41 -7.08 7.71
CA VAL A 134 12.51 -6.52 8.48
C VAL A 134 13.18 -5.51 7.55
N ALA A 135 13.08 -4.23 7.88
CA ALA A 135 14.23 -3.40 7.64
C ALA A 135 15.23 -4.00 8.62
N GLU A 136 15.98 -5.00 8.16
CA GLU A 136 17.23 -5.29 8.82
C GLU A 136 17.93 -3.93 8.96
N SER A 137 18.74 -3.77 9.99
CA SER A 137 19.82 -2.80 9.92
C SER A 137 20.84 -3.26 8.85
N GLY A 138 20.35 -3.36 7.62
CA GLY A 138 20.87 -3.93 6.39
C GLY A 138 19.83 -3.53 5.35
N GLU A 139 20.26 -2.81 4.31
CA GLU A 139 19.39 -2.25 3.26
C GLU A 139 18.19 -3.15 2.97
N ALA A 140 16.96 -2.60 3.01
CA ALA A 140 15.76 -3.36 2.68
C ALA A 140 16.01 -4.12 1.39
N LEU A 141 15.90 -5.47 1.45
CA LEU A 141 16.21 -6.30 0.29
C LEU A 141 15.30 -5.89 -0.86
N ASP A 142 15.89 -5.30 -1.88
CA ASP A 142 15.26 -4.93 -3.12
C ASP A 142 15.05 -6.21 -3.93
N LEU A 143 13.92 -6.86 -3.65
CA LEU A 143 13.47 -8.09 -4.30
C LEU A 143 12.43 -7.81 -5.39
N ASP A 144 12.27 -6.55 -5.78
CA ASP A 144 11.24 -6.13 -6.74
C ASP A 144 11.58 -6.64 -8.14
N ILE A 145 10.63 -7.30 -8.79
CA ILE A 145 10.73 -7.65 -10.21
C ILE A 145 9.57 -6.96 -10.91
N ARG A 146 9.90 -6.11 -11.89
CA ARG A 146 8.90 -5.33 -12.63
C ARG A 146 9.20 -5.38 -14.12
N VAL A 147 8.17 -5.66 -14.90
CA VAL A 147 8.21 -5.49 -16.36
C VAL A 147 7.44 -4.24 -16.71
N THR A 148 8.09 -3.33 -17.42
CA THR A 148 7.50 -2.11 -17.95
C THR A 148 7.31 -2.27 -19.45
N LEU A 149 6.08 -2.14 -19.94
CA LEU A 149 5.76 -2.06 -21.37
C LEU A 149 5.51 -0.61 -21.75
N SER A 150 5.98 -0.18 -22.92
CA SER A 150 5.85 1.21 -23.36
C SER A 150 5.60 1.29 -24.87
N ASP A 151 4.85 2.31 -25.29
CA ASP A 151 4.71 2.73 -26.69
C ASP A 151 5.54 3.99 -27.03
N GLY A 152 6.29 4.49 -26.05
CA GLY A 152 7.05 5.75 -26.12
C GLY A 152 6.34 6.95 -25.48
N ASN A 153 5.02 6.87 -25.24
CA ASN A 153 4.21 7.93 -24.62
C ASN A 153 3.54 7.47 -23.32
N LEU A 154 3.07 6.22 -23.29
CA LEU A 154 2.41 5.58 -22.17
C LEU A 154 3.21 4.33 -21.76
N ALA A 155 3.33 4.14 -20.45
CA ALA A 155 3.98 2.98 -19.88
C ALA A 155 3.07 2.27 -18.87
N THR A 156 3.04 0.94 -18.93
CA THR A 156 2.39 0.10 -17.92
C THR A 156 3.42 -0.74 -17.20
N GLN A 157 3.18 -0.99 -15.90
CA GLN A 157 4.10 -1.74 -15.07
C GLN A 157 3.39 -2.94 -14.44
N THR A 158 3.99 -4.11 -14.62
CA THR A 158 3.49 -5.38 -14.10
C THR A 158 4.51 -5.96 -13.14
N ALA A 159 4.10 -6.18 -11.90
CA ALA A 159 4.97 -6.71 -10.86
C ALA A 159 4.91 -8.24 -10.82
N PHE A 160 6.05 -8.87 -10.59
CA PHE A 160 6.22 -10.31 -10.46
C PHE A 160 6.70 -10.65 -9.06
N ARG A 161 6.01 -11.59 -8.40
CA ARG A 161 6.27 -11.94 -6.99
C ARG A 161 6.87 -13.32 -6.81
N ALA A 162 6.63 -14.24 -7.73
CA ALA A 162 7.12 -15.61 -7.73
C ALA A 162 8.27 -15.82 -8.72
N ALA A 163 8.42 -14.96 -9.73
CA ALA A 163 9.47 -15.03 -10.77
C ALA A 163 10.91 -15.17 -10.26
N ARG A 164 11.20 -14.76 -9.01
CA ARG A 164 12.50 -14.95 -8.36
C ARG A 164 12.81 -16.39 -7.96
N LEU A 165 11.80 -17.26 -7.89
CA LEU A 165 11.90 -18.63 -7.38
C LEU A 165 11.37 -19.64 -8.41
N GLU A 166 10.35 -19.27 -9.18
CA GLU A 166 9.66 -20.17 -10.10
C GLU A 166 9.09 -19.40 -11.29
N ARG A 167 8.67 -20.13 -12.33
CA ARG A 167 7.98 -19.58 -13.48
C ARG A 167 6.69 -18.86 -13.06
N GLU A 168 6.54 -17.61 -13.46
CA GLU A 168 5.35 -16.80 -13.22
C GLU A 168 4.84 -16.19 -14.53
N ARG A 169 3.53 -16.24 -14.74
CA ARG A 169 2.84 -15.60 -15.86
C ARG A 169 1.91 -14.51 -15.34
N GLN A 170 1.96 -13.33 -15.92
CA GLN A 170 1.08 -12.21 -15.61
C GLN A 170 0.54 -11.56 -16.89
N ASN A 171 -0.65 -10.98 -16.82
CA ASN A 171 -1.15 -10.12 -17.89
C ASN A 171 -0.71 -8.66 -17.61
N PRO A 172 -0.50 -7.84 -18.65
CA PRO A 172 -0.22 -6.42 -18.47
C PRO A 172 -1.26 -5.71 -17.61
N VAL A 173 -0.82 -4.84 -16.70
CA VAL A 173 -1.72 -4.04 -15.86
C VAL A 173 -2.11 -2.75 -16.58
N GLY A 174 -3.41 -2.49 -16.71
CA GLY A 174 -3.95 -1.20 -17.14
C GLY A 174 -4.38 -1.15 -18.62
N SER A 175 -3.54 -1.60 -19.54
CA SER A 175 -3.84 -1.75 -20.96
C SER A 175 -3.09 -2.96 -21.53
N SER A 176 -3.60 -3.52 -22.63
CA SER A 176 -2.88 -4.53 -23.43
C SER A 176 -2.01 -3.93 -24.51
N GLY A 177 -1.97 -2.60 -24.67
CA GLY A 177 -1.14 -1.92 -25.67
C GLY A 177 -1.97 -1.20 -26.74
N PRO A 178 -1.43 -1.04 -27.95
CA PRO A 178 -0.18 -1.63 -28.45
C PRO A 178 1.09 -1.05 -27.79
N TYR A 179 2.14 -1.84 -27.69
CA TYR A 179 3.46 -1.47 -27.14
C TYR A 179 4.55 -1.75 -28.17
N ASN A 180 5.65 -0.99 -28.11
CA ASN A 180 6.82 -1.16 -29.00
C ASN A 180 8.12 -1.46 -28.23
N SER A 181 8.07 -1.50 -26.89
CA SER A 181 9.24 -1.76 -26.08
C SER A 181 8.90 -2.37 -24.72
N VAL A 182 9.88 -3.06 -24.15
CA VAL A 182 9.79 -3.71 -22.84
C VAL A 182 11.08 -3.53 -22.04
N THR A 183 10.94 -3.24 -20.74
CA THR A 183 12.07 -3.18 -19.79
C THR A 183 11.79 -4.12 -18.64
N LEU A 184 12.76 -4.98 -18.32
CA LEU A 184 12.78 -5.71 -17.05
C LEU A 184 13.61 -4.93 -16.04
N SER A 185 13.09 -4.77 -14.83
CA SER A 185 13.84 -4.30 -13.67
C SER A 185 13.88 -5.40 -12.63
N VAL A 186 15.07 -5.80 -12.23
CA VAL A 186 15.32 -6.81 -11.19
C VAL A 186 16.03 -6.14 -10.03
N GLY A 187 15.41 -6.17 -8.86
CA GLY A 187 15.97 -5.58 -7.66
C GLY A 187 17.30 -6.22 -7.28
N LYS A 188 18.22 -5.44 -6.73
CA LYS A 188 19.63 -5.85 -6.50
C LYS A 188 19.78 -7.08 -5.61
N ASP A 189 18.78 -7.37 -4.78
CA ASP A 189 18.81 -8.45 -3.80
C ASP A 189 18.13 -9.74 -4.31
N VAL A 190 17.60 -9.75 -5.54
CA VAL A 190 17.11 -10.96 -6.20
C VAL A 190 18.30 -11.88 -6.51
N LYS A 191 18.28 -13.11 -5.98
CA LYS A 191 19.39 -14.07 -6.16
C LYS A 191 19.75 -14.32 -7.63
N ASN A 192 18.74 -14.40 -8.50
CA ASN A 192 18.93 -14.55 -9.94
C ASN A 192 18.88 -13.19 -10.64
N GLN A 193 19.99 -12.45 -10.63
CA GLN A 193 20.14 -11.21 -11.41
C GLN A 193 20.11 -11.45 -12.93
N GLY A 194 20.26 -12.69 -13.37
CA GLY A 194 20.11 -13.11 -14.76
C GLY A 194 18.69 -13.52 -15.16
N LEU A 195 17.69 -13.22 -14.33
CA LEU A 195 16.29 -13.54 -14.64
C LEU A 195 15.91 -13.00 -16.01
N ARG A 196 15.28 -13.86 -16.82
CA ARG A 196 14.75 -13.50 -18.13
C ARG A 196 13.23 -13.63 -18.14
N CYS A 197 12.62 -12.80 -18.97
CA CYS A 197 11.19 -12.84 -19.23
C CYS A 197 10.94 -12.92 -20.74
N GLN A 198 9.74 -13.29 -21.11
CA GLN A 198 9.24 -13.38 -22.48
C GLN A 198 7.92 -12.65 -22.56
N VAL A 199 7.68 -11.93 -23.67
CA VAL A 199 6.40 -11.29 -23.96
C VAL A 199 5.66 -12.14 -24.99
N LEU A 200 4.37 -12.34 -24.76
CA LEU A 200 3.47 -13.04 -25.66
C LEU A 200 2.34 -12.08 -26.09
N ASP A 201 1.96 -12.14 -27.36
CA ASP A 201 0.83 -11.38 -27.88
C ASP A 201 -0.53 -11.92 -27.40
N LEU A 202 -1.64 -11.41 -27.95
CA LEU A 202 -2.99 -11.86 -27.59
C LEU A 202 -3.32 -13.27 -28.09
N GLN A 203 -2.62 -13.75 -29.11
CA GLN A 203 -2.73 -15.07 -29.70
C GLN A 203 -1.89 -16.10 -28.92
N GLY A 204 -0.94 -15.61 -28.11
CA GLY A 204 0.00 -16.42 -27.34
C GLY A 204 1.32 -16.66 -28.06
N ASP A 205 1.53 -16.00 -29.19
CA ASP A 205 2.77 -16.06 -29.97
C ASP A 205 3.83 -15.16 -29.31
N VAL A 206 5.08 -15.56 -29.46
CA VAL A 206 6.22 -14.89 -28.83
C VAL A 206 6.58 -13.64 -29.61
N ILE A 207 6.77 -12.52 -28.91
CA ILE A 207 7.27 -11.29 -29.50
C ILE A 207 8.80 -11.28 -29.40
N GLU A 208 9.47 -11.16 -30.53
CA GLU A 208 10.92 -11.00 -30.60
C GLU A 208 11.34 -9.59 -30.18
N VAL A 209 12.44 -9.51 -29.44
CA VAL A 209 12.91 -8.25 -28.86
C VAL A 209 14.40 -8.04 -29.10
N ALA A 210 14.79 -6.78 -29.31
CA ALA A 210 16.15 -6.37 -29.56
C ALA A 210 16.66 -5.31 -28.59
N ARG A 211 17.95 -5.38 -28.25
CA ARG A 211 18.67 -4.32 -27.54
C ARG A 211 20.09 -4.20 -28.07
N GLY A 212 20.30 -3.21 -28.94
CA GLY A 212 21.51 -3.09 -29.73
C GLY A 212 21.58 -4.24 -30.74
N GLU A 213 22.72 -4.92 -30.80
CA GLU A 213 22.92 -6.10 -31.67
C GLU A 213 22.37 -7.41 -31.07
N ASN A 214 21.78 -7.38 -29.87
CA ASN A 214 21.23 -8.57 -29.24
C ASN A 214 19.76 -8.70 -29.62
N GLU A 215 19.40 -9.76 -30.33
CA GLU A 215 18.03 -10.15 -30.68
C GLU A 215 17.72 -11.47 -29.98
N ASP A 216 16.56 -11.58 -29.33
CA ASP A 216 16.17 -12.75 -28.55
C ASP A 216 14.65 -12.79 -28.40
N VAL A 217 14.11 -13.96 -28.06
CA VAL A 217 12.71 -14.17 -27.66
C VAL A 217 12.50 -14.00 -26.16
N THR A 218 13.58 -13.79 -25.42
CA THR A 218 13.58 -13.50 -23.99
C THR A 218 14.44 -12.27 -23.69
N PHE A 219 14.07 -11.49 -22.69
CA PHE A 219 14.80 -10.28 -22.29
C PHE A 219 15.18 -10.31 -20.82
N ALA A 220 16.35 -9.74 -20.52
CA ALA A 220 16.86 -9.55 -19.17
C ALA A 220 17.03 -8.06 -18.87
N ASP A 221 17.08 -7.69 -17.59
CA ASP A 221 17.37 -6.32 -17.15
C ASP A 221 18.74 -5.89 -17.66
N GLY A 222 19.81 -6.51 -17.16
CA GLY A 222 21.19 -6.22 -17.58
C GLY A 222 21.61 -4.75 -17.41
N GLY A 223 20.81 -3.90 -16.75
CA GLY A 223 21.11 -2.49 -16.50
C GLY A 223 21.20 -1.59 -17.74
N LYS A 224 20.77 -2.07 -18.92
CA LYS A 224 20.92 -1.37 -20.22
C LYS A 224 19.62 -0.76 -20.74
N GLY A 225 18.57 -0.73 -19.93
CA GLY A 225 17.27 -0.17 -20.30
C GLY A 225 16.47 -1.07 -21.25
N ALA A 226 15.57 -0.43 -22.00
CA ALA A 226 14.51 -1.10 -22.76
C ALA A 226 15.05 -1.97 -23.92
N TRP A 227 14.29 -3.02 -24.19
CA TRP A 227 14.32 -3.80 -25.42
C TRP A 227 13.21 -3.31 -26.35
N ALA A 228 13.51 -3.14 -27.63
CA ALA A 228 12.53 -2.81 -28.66
C ALA A 228 11.88 -4.08 -29.21
N PHE A 229 10.61 -4.02 -29.61
CA PHE A 229 9.98 -5.12 -30.32
C PHE A 229 10.47 -5.15 -31.77
N LEU A 230 10.80 -6.35 -32.27
CA LEU A 230 11.25 -6.54 -33.66
C LEU A 230 10.08 -6.95 -34.55
N GLU A 231 9.45 -8.08 -34.23
CA GLU A 231 8.33 -8.62 -34.99
C GLU A 231 7.18 -9.03 -34.06
N PRO A 232 6.02 -8.34 -34.16
CA PRO A 232 5.83 -7.06 -34.83
C PRO A 232 6.51 -5.91 -34.07
N VAL A 233 6.94 -4.85 -34.76
CA VAL A 233 7.54 -3.63 -34.15
C VAL A 233 6.63 -2.89 -33.16
N SER A 234 5.35 -3.26 -33.15
CA SER A 234 4.35 -2.82 -32.19
C SER A 234 3.30 -3.92 -32.04
N SER A 235 2.98 -4.34 -30.81
CA SER A 235 2.04 -5.43 -30.54
C SER A 235 1.14 -5.13 -29.35
N GLU A 236 -0.07 -5.67 -29.38
CA GLU A 236 -0.82 -5.92 -28.16
C GLU A 236 -0.20 -7.12 -27.41
N VAL A 237 -0.12 -7.01 -26.09
CA VAL A 237 0.48 -8.02 -25.21
C VAL A 237 -0.63 -8.72 -24.43
N GLY A 238 -0.71 -10.04 -24.60
CA GLY A 238 -1.64 -10.89 -23.86
C GLY A 238 -1.07 -11.34 -22.53
N SER A 239 0.21 -11.73 -22.50
CA SER A 239 0.85 -12.13 -21.25
C SER A 239 2.37 -11.98 -21.28
N ILE A 240 2.93 -11.91 -20.08
CA ILE A 240 4.36 -11.81 -19.82
C ILE A 240 4.73 -12.99 -18.92
N VAL A 241 5.78 -13.72 -19.29
CA VAL A 241 6.26 -14.89 -18.55
C VAL A 241 7.67 -14.64 -18.08
N CYS A 242 7.92 -14.68 -16.78
CA CYS A 242 9.25 -14.64 -16.21
C CYS A 242 9.58 -16.02 -15.63
N ASP A 243 10.71 -16.60 -16.04
CA ASP A 243 11.08 -17.97 -15.68
C ASP A 243 12.58 -18.03 -15.35
N PRO A 244 12.97 -18.45 -14.13
CA PRO A 244 14.36 -18.68 -13.79
C PRO A 244 15.09 -19.68 -14.70
N GLY A 245 14.36 -20.56 -15.39
CA GLY A 245 14.90 -21.55 -16.33
C GLY A 245 15.13 -21.02 -17.74
N PHE A 246 14.74 -19.79 -18.07
CA PHE A 246 15.02 -19.22 -19.39
C PHE A 246 16.51 -18.90 -19.56
N ALA A 247 17.06 -19.32 -20.69
CA ALA A 247 18.41 -19.02 -21.15
C ALA A 247 18.35 -18.08 -22.37
N VAL A 248 19.51 -17.56 -22.78
CA VAL A 248 19.64 -16.87 -24.07
C VAL A 248 19.26 -17.87 -25.17
N ALA A 249 18.39 -17.44 -26.09
CA ALA A 249 18.00 -18.25 -27.24
C ALA A 249 19.13 -18.37 -28.27
#